data_AF-A0AAW1ZDC2-F1
#
_entry.id   AF-A0AAW1ZDC2-F1
#
_cell.length_a   1.000
_cell.length_b   1.000
_cell.length_c   1.000
_cell.angle_alpha   90.00
_cell.angle_beta   90.00
_cell.angle_gamma   90.00
#
_symmetry.space_group_name_H-M   'P 1'
#
loop_
_entity.id
_entity.type
_entity.pdbx_description
1 polymer ?
#
loop_
_entity_poly.entity_id
_entity_poly.type
_entity_poly.pdbx_seq_one_letter_code
_entity_poly.pdbx_strand_id
1 'polypeptide(L)' 'AKAFLQTAASLSPHMYEPHFNFATLSDKVGDLQSSYTAAQKSEDAFPEHVDTQQILKNLRQHFATL' A
#
# COMPACT_ATOMS: atom_id res chain seq x y z
N ALA A 1 3.85 -14.02 4.74
CA ALA A 1 3.86 -12.54 4.87
C ALA A 1 2.48 -11.93 4.60
N LYS A 2 1.90 -12.07 3.39
CA LYS A 2 0.61 -11.48 2.99
C LYS A 2 -0.50 -11.61 4.06
N ALA A 3 -0.85 -12.85 4.46
CA ALA A 3 -1.92 -13.06 5.43
C ALA A 3 -1.68 -12.34 6.78
N PHE A 4 -0.45 -12.35 7.29
CA PHE A 4 -0.12 -11.65 8.54
C PHE A 4 -0.26 -10.13 8.42
N LEU A 5 0.17 -9.56 7.29
CA LEU A 5 0.02 -8.12 7.04
C LEU A 5 -1.45 -7.72 6.90
N GLN A 6 -2.26 -8.54 6.23
CA GLN A 6 -3.71 -8.31 6.12
C GLN A 6 -4.40 -8.40 7.47
N THR A 7 -4.03 -9.37 8.32
CA THR A 7 -4.55 -9.47 9.68
C THR A 7 -4.13 -8.26 10.52
N ALA A 8 -2.86 -7.86 10.48
CA ALA A 8 -2.38 -6.67 11.20
C ALA A 8 -3.09 -5.38 10.76
N ALA A 9 -3.26 -5.19 9.44
CA ALA A 9 -4.01 -4.07 8.86
C ALA A 9 -5.48 -4.06 9.28
N SER A 10 -6.08 -5.23 9.50
CA SER A 10 -7.46 -5.36 9.96
C SER A 10 -7.61 -5.10 11.46
N LEU A 11 -6.63 -5.53 12.27
CA LEU A 11 -6.62 -5.32 13.73
C LEU A 11 -6.26 -3.87 14.11
N SER A 12 -5.39 -3.23 13.33
CA SER A 12 -4.90 -1.87 13.58
C SER A 12 -5.03 -1.01 12.33
N PRO A 13 -6.25 -0.60 11.93
CA PRO A 13 -6.46 0.14 10.70
C PRO A 13 -5.81 1.54 10.69
N HIS A 14 -5.51 2.09 11.87
CA HIS A 14 -4.83 3.39 12.07
C HIS A 14 -3.30 3.30 11.96
N MET A 15 -2.72 2.09 11.93
CA MET A 15 -1.29 1.91 11.70
C MET A 15 -1.02 1.90 10.20
N TYR A 16 -0.13 2.78 9.74
CA TYR A 16 0.22 2.85 8.33
C TYR A 16 1.14 1.68 7.92
N GLU A 17 1.93 1.15 8.84
CA GLU A 17 2.96 0.13 8.60
C GLU A 17 2.44 -1.16 7.97
N PRO A 18 1.36 -1.81 8.48
CA PRO A 18 0.86 -3.03 7.87
C PRO A 18 0.28 -2.78 6.47
N HIS A 19 -0.36 -1.63 6.25
CA HIS A 19 -0.87 -1.23 4.93
C HIS A 19 0.27 -0.97 3.95
N PHE A 20 1.30 -0.21 4.36
CA PHE A 20 2.49 0.07 3.54
C PHE A 20 3.27 -1.20 3.19
N ASN A 21 3.50 -2.07 4.17
CA ASN A 21 4.20 -3.33 3.94
C ASN A 21 3.40 -4.25 3.01
N PHE A 22 2.07 -4.28 3.14
CA PHE A 22 1.22 -5.04 2.23
C PHE A 22 1.24 -4.44 0.81
N ALA A 23 1.18 -3.11 0.69
CA ALA A 23 1.29 -2.41 -0.58
C ALA A 23 2.59 -2.75 -1.31
N THR A 24 3.72 -2.68 -0.59
CA THR A 24 5.06 -3.00 -1.11
C THR A 24 5.19 -4.47 -1.51
N LEU A 25 4.64 -5.39 -0.73
CA LEU A 25 4.64 -6.81 -1.07
C LEU A 25 3.80 -7.08 -2.32
N SER A 26 2.61 -6.49 -2.42
CA SER A 26 1.71 -6.62 -3.57
C SER A 26 2.33 -6.04 -4.85
N ASP A 27 2.98 -4.88 -4.77
CA ASP A 27 3.68 -4.26 -5.90
C ASP A 27 4.78 -5.17 -6.44
N LYS A 28 5.62 -5.71 -5.54
CA LYS A 28 6.73 -6.63 -5.90
C LYS A 28 6.28 -7.91 -6.60
N VAL A 29 5.04 -8.35 -6.38
CA VAL A 29 4.49 -9.57 -7.03
C VAL A 29 3.56 -9.25 -8.21
N GLY A 30 3.45 -7.97 -8.60
CA GLY A 30 2.64 -7.52 -9.74
C GLY A 30 1.14 -7.37 -9.45
N ASP A 31 0.71 -7.47 -8.20
CA ASP A 31 -0.69 -7.25 -7.78
C ASP A 31 -0.93 -5.74 -7.57
N LEU A 32 -0.90 -4.98 -8.67
CA LEU A 32 -0.92 -3.51 -8.64
C LEU A 32 -2.21 -2.94 -8.03
N GLN A 33 -3.34 -3.63 -8.22
CA GLN A 33 -4.63 -3.21 -7.66
C GLN A 33 -4.65 -3.32 -6.13
N SER A 34 -4.18 -4.45 -5.59
CA SER A 34 -4.07 -4.60 -4.13
C SER A 34 -3.03 -3.65 -3.56
N SER A 35 -1.92 -3.43 -4.29
CA SER A 35 -0.88 -2.47 -3.90
C SER A 35 -1.46 -1.07 -3.75
N TYR A 36 -2.18 -0.58 -4.77
CA TYR A 36 -2.79 0.74 -4.76
C TYR A 36 -3.79 0.92 -3.60
N THR A 37 -4.67 -0.06 -3.40
CA THR A 37 -5.66 -0.01 -2.33
C THR A 37 -5.02 0.03 -0.95
N ALA A 38 -3.95 -0.74 -0.74
CA ALA A 38 -3.23 -0.75 0.53
C ALA A 38 -2.41 0.53 0.73
N ALA A 39 -1.78 1.06 -0.32
CA ALA A 39 -1.04 2.32 -0.25
C ALA A 39 -1.98 3.49 0.09
N GLN A 40 -3.20 3.52 -0.46
CA GLN A 40 -4.19 4.55 -0.12
C GLN A 40 -4.55 4.53 1.37
N LYS A 41 -4.74 3.33 1.96
CA LYS A 41 -4.97 3.19 3.41
C LYS A 41 -3.76 3.58 4.25
N SER A 42 -2.55 3.34 3.75
CA SER A 42 -1.33 3.81 4.40
C SER A 42 -1.25 5.34 4.38
N GLU A 43 -1.63 5.97 3.28
CA GLU A 43 -1.69 7.44 3.15
C GLU A 43 -2.74 8.02 4.11
N ASP A 44 -3.93 7.41 4.18
CA ASP A 44 -4.99 7.85 5.11
C ASP A 44 -4.52 7.79 6.58
N ALA A 45 -3.72 6.78 6.94
CA ALA A 45 -3.18 6.60 8.28
C ALA A 45 -1.98 7.51 8.60
N PHE A 46 -1.10 7.75 7.62
CA PHE A 46 0.05 8.65 7.76
C PHE A 46 0.34 9.40 6.45
N PRO A 47 -0.30 10.57 6.22
CA PRO A 47 -0.21 11.30 4.95
C PRO A 47 1.20 11.76 4.58
N GLU A 48 2.04 12.06 5.58
CA GLU A 48 3.42 12.52 5.37
C GLU A 48 4.42 11.39 5.09
N HIS A 49 3.97 10.13 5.00
CA HIS A 49 4.85 9.01 4.71
C HIS A 49 5.37 9.06 3.26
N VAL A 50 6.61 9.51 3.11
CA VAL A 50 7.26 9.74 1.79
C VAL A 50 7.24 8.49 0.91
N ASP A 51 7.51 7.32 1.46
CA ASP A 51 7.54 6.08 0.66
C ASP A 51 6.15 5.66 0.16
N THR A 52 5.10 5.94 0.94
CA THR A 52 3.71 5.74 0.49
C THR A 52 3.37 6.70 -0.65
N GLN A 53 3.82 7.94 -0.59
CA GLN A 53 3.61 8.89 -1.68
C GLN A 53 4.34 8.46 -2.95
N GLN A 54 5.55 7.90 -2.81
CA GLN A 54 6.33 7.40 -3.94
C GLN A 54 5.68 6.18 -4.61
N ILE A 55 5.16 5.21 -3.84
CA ILE A 55 4.50 4.03 -4.43
C ILE A 55 3.20 4.43 -5.14
N LEU A 56 2.39 5.34 -4.56
CA LEU A 56 1.17 5.83 -5.18
C LEU A 56 1.46 6.57 -6.49
N LYS A 57 2.51 7.38 -6.53
CA LYS A 57 2.95 8.06 -7.75
C LYS A 57 3.29 7.04 -8.86
N ASN A 58 4.08 6.03 -8.54
CA ASN A 58 4.49 5.00 -9.50
C ASN A 58 3.28 4.19 -10.03
N LEU A 59 2.38 3.79 -9.14
CA LEU A 59 1.16 3.05 -9.50
C LEU A 59 0.23 3.88 -10.39
N ARG A 60 0.03 5.17 -10.07
CA ARG A 60 -0.76 6.09 -10.90
C ARG A 60 -0.16 6.26 -12.30
N GLN A 61 1.17 6.34 -12.40
CA GLN A 61 1.85 6.36 -13.69
C GLN A 61 1.64 5.06 -14.48
N HIS A 62 1.79 3.90 -13.84
CA HIS A 62 1.52 2.61 -14.47
C HIS A 62 0.10 2.51 -15.02
N PHE A 63 -0.90 2.91 -14.23
CA PHE A 63 -2.30 2.89 -14.67
C PHE A 63 -2.60 3.87 -15.80
N ALA A 64 -1.88 4.98 -15.90
CA ALA A 64 -2.04 5.93 -16.99
C ALA A 64 -1.41 5.46 -18.32
N THR A 65 -0.52 4.46 -18.29
CA THR A 65 0.13 3.90 -19.49
C THR A 65 -0.59 2.70 -20.10
N LEU A 66 -1.66 2.22 -19.45
CA LEU A 66 -2.53 1.14 -19.90
C LEU A 66 -3.75 1.70 -20.65
#